data_AF-A0A1G2XD80-F1
#
_entry.id   AF-A0A1G2XD80-F1
#
_cell.length_a   1.000
_cell.length_b   1.000
_cell.length_c   1.000
_cell.angle_alpha   90.00
_cell.angle_beta   90.00
_cell.angle_gamma   90.00
#
_symmetry.space_group_name_H-M   'P 1'
#
loop_
_entity.id
_entity.type
_entity.pdbx_description
1 polymer ?
#
loop_
_entity_poly.entity_id
_entity_poly.type
_entity_poly.pdbx_seq_one_letter_code
_entity_poly.pdbx_strand_id
1 'polypeptide(L)'
;MELSNPVKYTIIGCCMGLAALILGWQFWPAGGGGGEDVDIVMLCTNAKCDKAYKLKPAEFQEMMSKQGGMDPMMMMGGMSASFECKFCKQKTASIAYECPKCKSVFVQPNPMMGGMSNDYPDRCPDCKFSQIEEDMKTQK
;
A
#
# COMPACT_ATOMS: atom_id res chain seq x y z
N MET A 1 -20.84 34.00 40.84
CA MET A 1 -20.16 34.99 39.98
C MET A 1 -20.94 35.08 38.68
N GLU A 2 -21.82 36.07 38.55
CA GLU A 2 -22.57 36.28 37.30
C GLU A 2 -21.66 37.00 36.31
N LEU A 3 -21.13 36.27 35.32
CA LEU A 3 -20.35 36.89 34.27
C LEU A 3 -21.23 37.84 33.47
N SER A 4 -20.78 39.09 33.33
CA SER A 4 -21.44 40.10 32.51
C SER A 4 -21.52 39.64 31.05
N ASN A 5 -22.66 39.92 30.41
CA ASN A 5 -22.95 39.54 29.03
C ASN A 5 -21.78 39.74 28.03
N PRO A 6 -21.00 40.84 28.06
CA PRO A 6 -19.86 40.99 27.15
C PRO A 6 -18.81 39.89 27.28
N VAL A 7 -18.51 39.43 28.50
CA VAL A 7 -17.48 38.39 28.73
C VAL A 7 -17.94 37.03 28.21
N LYS A 8 -19.25 36.74 28.29
CA LYS A 8 -19.82 35.50 27.73
C LYS A 8 -19.69 35.46 26.21
N TYR A 9 -19.99 36.57 25.52
CA TYR A 9 -19.85 36.65 24.06
C TYR A 9 -18.40 36.55 23.60
N THR A 10 -17.44 37.12 24.35
CA THR A 10 -16.01 36.98 24.06
C THR A 10 -15.52 35.53 24.17
N ILE A 11 -15.95 34.80 25.20
CA ILE A 11 -15.58 33.39 25.40
C ILE A 11 -16.16 32.52 24.28
N ILE A 12 -17.44 32.72 23.93
CA ILE A 12 -18.09 31.98 22.85
C ILE A 12 -17.40 32.25 21.51
N GLY A 13 -17.08 33.52 21.22
CA GLY A 13 -16.33 33.90 20.01
C GLY A 13 -14.95 33.26 19.94
N CYS A 14 -14.24 33.19 21.06
CA CYS A 14 -12.93 32.55 21.15
C CYS A 14 -13.00 31.03 20.91
N CYS A 15 -13.98 30.35 21.51
CA CYS A 15 -14.19 28.91 21.31
C CYS A 15 -14.58 28.56 19.85
N MET A 16 -15.47 29.34 19.25
CA MET A 16 -15.87 29.14 17.84
C MET A 16 -14.70 29.39 16.88
N GLY A 17 -13.88 30.42 17.15
CA GLY A 17 -12.67 30.70 16.38
C GLY A 17 -11.64 29.57 16.48
N LEU A 18 -11.38 29.05 17.68
CA LEU A 18 -10.49 27.91 17.90
C LEU A 18 -10.98 26.64 17.19
N ALA A 19 -12.28 26.34 17.27
CA ALA A 19 -12.86 25.20 16.57
C ALA A 19 -12.73 25.31 15.05
N ALA A 20 -12.99 26.50 14.48
CA ALA A 20 -12.82 26.75 13.05
C ALA A 20 -11.34 26.63 12.61
N LEU A 21 -10.40 26.98 13.48
CA LEU A 21 -8.96 26.90 13.19
C LEU A 21 -8.46 25.45 13.23
N ILE A 22 -8.88 24.66 14.22
CA ILE A 22 -8.58 23.23 14.32
C ILE A 22 -9.20 22.47 13.14
N LEU A 23 -10.48 22.75 12.84
CA LEU A 23 -11.15 22.15 11.68
C LEU A 23 -10.50 22.61 10.39
N GLY A 24 -10.11 23.88 10.25
CA GLY A 24 -9.38 24.38 9.08
C GLY A 24 -8.03 23.68 8.87
N TRP A 25 -7.36 23.25 9.94
CA TRP A 25 -6.11 22.49 9.87
C TRP A 25 -6.34 21.00 9.62
N GLN A 26 -7.44 20.42 10.12
CA GLN A 26 -7.79 19.02 9.85
C GLN A 26 -8.44 18.80 8.47
N PHE A 27 -9.13 19.80 7.93
CA PHE A 27 -9.88 19.73 6.68
C PHE A 27 -9.19 20.45 5.50
N TRP A 28 -7.97 20.98 5.69
CA TRP A 28 -7.16 21.39 4.55
C TRP A 28 -6.83 20.15 3.71
N PRO A 29 -6.94 20.18 2.37
CA PRO A 29 -6.62 19.06 1.50
C PRO A 29 -5.09 18.86 1.41
N ALA A 30 -4.47 18.45 2.51
CA ALA A 30 -3.33 17.53 2.47
C ALA A 30 -3.98 16.15 2.59
N GLY A 31 -4.41 15.56 1.47
CA GLY A 31 -3.46 14.71 0.75
C GLY A 31 -3.18 13.51 1.64
N GLY A 32 -4.10 12.53 1.60
CA GLY A 32 -4.15 11.42 2.53
C GLY A 32 -2.87 10.57 2.58
N GLY A 33 -2.75 9.85 3.69
CA GLY A 33 -1.99 8.62 3.82
C GLY A 33 -0.55 8.69 3.29
N GLY A 34 0.35 9.28 4.07
CA GLY A 34 1.79 9.08 3.91
C GLY A 34 2.15 7.63 4.20
N GLY A 35 1.97 6.77 3.20
CA GLY A 35 2.82 5.59 3.05
C GLY A 35 4.17 6.08 2.59
N GLU A 36 5.22 5.69 3.30
CA GLU A 36 6.61 5.90 2.90
C GLU A 36 6.79 5.50 1.42
N ASP A 37 7.68 6.17 0.69
CA ASP A 37 8.04 5.89 -0.71
C ASP A 37 8.62 4.46 -0.87
N VAL A 38 7.79 3.44 -0.69
CA VAL A 38 8.16 2.04 -0.84
C VAL A 38 7.96 1.71 -2.31
N ASP A 39 9.07 1.52 -3.01
CA ASP A 39 9.08 1.05 -4.39
C ASP A 39 8.29 -0.26 -4.51
N ILE A 40 7.34 -0.30 -5.45
CA ILE A 40 6.55 -1.48 -5.74
C ILE A 40 7.34 -2.36 -6.71
N VAL A 41 7.66 -3.58 -6.27
CA VAL A 41 8.40 -4.55 -7.07
C VAL A 41 7.41 -5.34 -7.93
N MET A 42 7.72 -5.47 -9.21
CA MET A 42 6.92 -6.17 -10.21
C MET A 42 7.77 -7.25 -10.86
N LEU A 43 7.22 -8.44 -11.06
CA LEU A 43 7.86 -9.55 -11.77
C LEU A 43 7.04 -9.94 -13.00
N CYS A 44 7.69 -10.01 -14.17
CA CYS A 44 7.06 -10.53 -15.38
C CYS A 44 7.13 -12.04 -15.42
N THR A 45 5.99 -12.73 -15.39
CA THR A 45 5.91 -14.21 -15.41
C THR A 45 6.07 -14.83 -16.80
N ASN A 46 6.25 -14.02 -17.84
CA ASN A 46 6.53 -14.53 -19.19
C ASN A 46 7.95 -15.12 -19.25
N ALA A 47 8.05 -16.41 -19.58
CA ALA A 47 9.30 -17.15 -19.73
C ALA A 47 10.34 -16.52 -20.69
N LYS A 48 9.92 -15.65 -21.62
CA LYS A 48 10.82 -14.92 -22.53
C LYS A 48 11.38 -13.63 -21.93
N CYS A 49 10.74 -13.09 -20.90
CA CYS A 49 11.12 -11.82 -20.29
C CYS A 49 11.74 -12.06 -18.92
N ASP A 50 10.98 -12.66 -17.99
CA ASP A 50 11.40 -12.97 -16.61
C ASP A 50 12.19 -11.85 -15.91
N LYS A 51 11.80 -10.59 -16.18
CA LYS A 51 12.45 -9.41 -15.60
C LYS A 51 11.67 -8.90 -14.40
N ALA A 52 12.37 -8.69 -13.30
CA ALA A 52 11.89 -7.91 -12.17
C ALA A 52 12.19 -6.42 -12.38
N TYR A 53 11.31 -5.55 -11.89
CA TYR A 53 11.54 -4.11 -11.90
C TYR A 53 10.79 -3.41 -10.78
N LYS A 54 11.33 -2.28 -10.35
CA LYS A 54 10.71 -1.38 -9.38
C LYS A 54 9.89 -0.31 -10.10
N LEU A 55 8.75 0.03 -9.51
CA LEU A 55 7.90 1.15 -9.88
C LEU A 55 7.74 2.05 -8.68
N LYS A 56 7.71 3.36 -8.95
CA LYS A 56 7.29 4.30 -7.91
C LYS A 56 5.80 4.14 -7.65
N PRO A 57 5.31 4.44 -6.44
CA PRO A 57 3.88 4.40 -6.12
C PRO A 57 3.02 5.20 -7.12
N ALA A 58 3.50 6.36 -7.57
CA ALA A 58 2.82 7.17 -8.57
C ALA A 58 2.71 6.47 -9.95
N GLU A 59 3.78 5.81 -10.41
CA GLU A 59 3.78 5.07 -11.68
C GLU A 59 2.85 3.84 -11.60
N PHE A 60 2.85 3.16 -10.45
CA PHE A 60 1.96 2.03 -10.20
C PHE A 60 0.48 2.47 -10.17
N GLN A 61 0.18 3.59 -9.54
CA GLN A 61 -1.17 4.16 -9.53
C GLN A 61 -1.63 4.58 -10.93
N GLU A 62 -0.75 5.18 -11.74
CA GLU A 62 -1.04 5.50 -13.13
C GLU A 62 -1.26 4.23 -13.96
N MET A 63 -0.51 3.16 -13.70
CA MET A 63 -0.71 1.87 -14.35
C MET A 63 -2.09 1.28 -13.99
N MET A 64 -2.47 1.32 -12.71
CA MET A 64 -3.80 0.88 -12.26
C MET A 64 -4.94 1.71 -12.88
N SER A 65 -4.77 3.03 -13.03
CA SER A 65 -5.80 3.89 -13.60
C SER A 65 -5.97 3.68 -15.11
N LYS A 66 -4.87 3.49 -15.84
CA LYS A 66 -4.86 3.20 -17.28
C LYS A 66 -5.44 1.84 -17.62
N GLN A 67 -5.33 0.86 -16.72
CA GLN A 67 -5.78 -0.50 -16.99
C GLN A 67 -7.32 -0.66 -16.94
N GLY A 68 -8.06 0.43 -16.74
CA GLY A 68 -9.51 0.45 -16.63
C GLY A 68 -9.89 0.17 -15.20
N GLY A 69 -10.38 1.21 -14.52
CA GLY A 69 -10.67 1.23 -13.09
C GLY A 69 -11.21 -0.08 -12.55
N MET A 70 -10.63 -0.49 -11.42
CA MET A 70 -11.00 -1.64 -10.60
C MET A 70 -12.46 -2.05 -10.80
N ASP A 71 -12.69 -3.05 -11.65
CA ASP A 71 -13.96 -3.74 -11.65
C ASP A 71 -14.14 -4.27 -10.22
N PRO A 72 -15.24 -3.97 -9.50
CA PRO A 72 -15.42 -4.37 -8.10
C PRO A 72 -15.20 -5.87 -7.86
N MET A 73 -15.33 -6.70 -8.90
CA MET A 73 -15.00 -8.12 -8.85
C MET A 73 -13.50 -8.45 -8.72
N MET A 74 -12.59 -7.58 -9.16
CA MET A 74 -11.13 -7.76 -9.00
C MET A 74 -10.64 -7.54 -7.55
N MET A 75 -11.42 -6.83 -6.73
CA MET A 75 -11.16 -6.66 -5.30
C MET A 75 -11.63 -7.86 -4.45
N MET A 76 -12.58 -8.65 -4.97
CA MET A 76 -13.12 -9.85 -4.31
C MET A 76 -12.34 -11.14 -4.62
N GLY A 77 -11.50 -11.14 -5.66
CA GLY A 77 -10.78 -12.32 -6.15
C GLY A 77 -9.27 -12.13 -6.12
N GLY A 78 -8.67 -12.23 -4.94
CA GLY A 78 -7.23 -12.39 -4.66
C GLY A 78 -6.22 -12.03 -5.77
N MET A 79 -5.50 -10.92 -5.57
CA MET A 79 -4.12 -10.61 -6.03
C MET A 79 -3.63 -11.21 -7.38
N SER A 80 -4.48 -11.29 -8.39
CA SER A 80 -4.08 -11.76 -9.74
C SER A 80 -4.34 -10.70 -10.81
N ALA A 81 -4.26 -9.42 -10.43
CA ALA A 81 -4.17 -8.33 -11.39
C ALA A 81 -2.86 -8.49 -12.18
N SER A 82 -2.96 -9.07 -13.38
CA SER A 82 -1.84 -9.16 -14.31
C SER A 82 -1.70 -7.84 -15.05
N PHE A 83 -0.61 -7.13 -14.76
CA PHE A 83 -0.24 -5.84 -15.33
C PHE A 83 0.54 -6.01 -16.64
N GLU A 84 0.51 -4.98 -17.48
CA GLU A 84 1.34 -4.93 -18.67
C GLU A 84 2.81 -4.75 -18.29
N CYS A 85 3.65 -5.72 -18.67
CA CYS A 85 5.09 -5.62 -18.45
C CYS A 85 5.70 -4.52 -19.32
N LYS A 86 6.47 -3.60 -18.73
CA LYS A 86 7.14 -2.51 -19.47
C LYS A 86 8.13 -3.00 -20.54
N PHE A 87 8.67 -4.20 -20.39
CA PHE A 87 9.69 -4.77 -21.29
C PHE A 87 9.09 -5.59 -22.44
N CYS A 88 8.12 -6.45 -22.16
CA CYS A 88 7.54 -7.34 -23.19
C CYS A 88 6.14 -6.92 -23.66
N LYS A 89 5.53 -5.89 -23.05
CA LYS A 89 4.21 -5.36 -23.38
C LYS A 89 3.06 -6.36 -23.27
N GLN A 90 3.28 -7.47 -22.55
CA GLN A 90 2.26 -8.48 -22.28
C GLN A 90 1.71 -8.32 -20.87
N LYS A 91 0.41 -8.59 -20.70
CA LYS A 91 -0.29 -8.61 -19.40
C LYS A 91 0.10 -9.84 -18.57
N THR A 92 1.36 -9.86 -18.13
CA THR A 92 2.01 -10.97 -17.42
C THR A 92 2.84 -10.49 -16.24
N ALA A 93 2.88 -9.17 -15.98
CA ALA A 93 3.55 -8.65 -14.80
C ALA A 93 2.62 -8.78 -13.59
N SER A 94 3.17 -9.22 -12.47
CA SER A 94 2.44 -9.35 -11.21
C SER A 94 3.24 -8.65 -10.11
N ILE A 95 2.53 -8.22 -9.06
CA ILE A 95 3.18 -7.66 -7.87
C ILE A 95 4.04 -8.76 -7.25
N ALA A 96 5.26 -8.41 -6.92
CA ALA A 96 6.25 -9.30 -6.34
C ALA A 96 6.88 -8.68 -5.10
N TYR A 97 7.58 -9.51 -4.33
CA TYR A 97 8.31 -9.13 -3.14
C TYR A 97 9.80 -9.35 -3.39
N GLU A 98 10.63 -8.39 -2.99
CA GLU A 98 12.08 -8.55 -2.95
C GLU A 98 12.49 -8.98 -1.54
N CYS A 99 13.14 -10.14 -1.42
CA CYS A 99 13.68 -10.58 -0.14
C CYS A 99 14.80 -9.63 0.32
N PRO A 100 14.75 -9.06 1.54
CA PRO A 100 15.80 -8.17 2.03
C PRO A 100 17.13 -8.90 2.25
N LYS A 101 17.10 -10.23 2.48
CA LYS A 101 18.28 -11.05 2.81
C LYS A 101 19.05 -11.53 1.58
N CYS A 102 18.36 -12.10 0.59
CA CYS A 102 19.00 -12.69 -0.60
C CYS A 102 18.73 -11.92 -1.90
N LYS A 103 17.92 -10.85 -1.87
CA LYS A 103 17.57 -10.02 -3.03
C LYS A 103 16.78 -10.74 -4.13
N SER A 104 16.35 -11.98 -3.87
CA SER A 104 15.45 -12.71 -4.74
C SER A 104 14.09 -12.04 -4.82
N VAL A 105 13.57 -11.93 -6.04
CA VAL A 105 12.23 -11.39 -6.30
C VAL A 105 11.28 -12.53 -6.57
N PHE A 106 10.17 -12.59 -5.84
CA PHE A 106 9.19 -13.68 -5.95
C PHE A 106 7.77 -13.14 -5.82
N VAL A 107 6.83 -13.78 -6.51
CA VAL A 107 5.40 -13.45 -6.36
C VAL A 107 4.88 -14.15 -5.11
N GLN A 108 4.05 -13.47 -4.33
CA GLN A 108 3.44 -14.07 -3.15
C GLN A 108 2.55 -15.24 -3.56
N PRO A 109 2.63 -16.39 -2.87
CA PRO A 109 1.75 -17.51 -3.15
C PRO A 109 0.29 -17.08 -2.98
N ASN A 110 -0.51 -17.24 -4.04
CA ASN A 110 -1.92 -16.94 -3.99
C ASN A 110 -2.59 -17.91 -3.00
N PRO A 111 -3.21 -17.43 -1.89
CA PRO A 111 -3.85 -18.31 -0.92
C PRO A 111 -5.00 -19.14 -1.52
N MET A 112 -5.53 -18.75 -2.69
CA MET A 112 -6.57 -19.50 -3.41
C MET A 112 -6.05 -20.65 -4.28
N MET A 113 -4.75 -20.70 -4.60
CA MET A 113 -4.17 -21.68 -5.55
C MET A 113 -3.49 -22.87 -4.85
N GLY A 114 -4.09 -23.33 -3.75
CA GLY A 114 -3.75 -24.63 -3.16
C GLY A 114 -2.61 -24.58 -2.16
N GLY A 115 -2.97 -24.35 -0.91
CA GLY A 115 -2.12 -24.59 0.25
C GLY A 115 -2.21 -23.41 1.21
N MET A 116 -3.06 -23.53 2.24
CA MET A 116 -2.78 -22.87 3.51
C MET A 116 -1.46 -23.45 4.03
N SER A 117 -0.32 -22.95 3.53
CA SER A 117 0.91 -23.10 4.29
C SER A 117 0.68 -22.27 5.55
N ASN A 118 0.80 -22.89 6.73
CA ASN A 118 0.84 -22.21 8.03
C ASN A 118 2.12 -21.35 8.16
N ASP A 119 2.44 -20.64 7.09
CA ASP A 119 3.72 -20.04 6.86
C ASP A 119 3.54 -18.59 6.46
N TYR A 120 4.56 -17.78 6.75
CA TYR A 120 4.47 -16.34 6.55
C TYR A 120 4.38 -15.99 5.07
N PRO A 121 3.48 -15.06 4.69
CA PRO A 121 3.19 -14.76 3.29
C PRO A 121 4.35 -14.02 2.59
N ASP A 122 5.33 -13.53 3.35
CA ASP A 122 6.56 -12.91 2.87
C ASP A 122 7.77 -13.89 2.89
N ARG A 123 7.55 -15.18 3.20
CA ARG A 123 8.67 -16.12 3.24
C ARG A 123 9.29 -16.27 1.87
N CYS A 124 10.57 -15.91 1.78
CA CYS A 124 11.34 -16.08 0.57
C CYS A 124 11.56 -17.57 0.23
N PRO A 125 11.24 -18.03 -0.99
CA PRO A 125 11.41 -19.43 -1.38
C PRO A 125 12.87 -19.89 -1.39
N ASP A 126 13.81 -18.96 -1.64
CA ASP A 126 15.23 -19.30 -1.78
C ASP A 126 15.95 -19.42 -0.43
N CYS A 127 15.77 -18.43 0.44
CA CYS A 127 16.50 -18.36 1.71
C CYS A 127 15.64 -18.59 2.96
N LYS A 128 14.33 -18.82 2.79
CA LYS A 128 13.33 -19.05 3.85
C LYS A 128 13.21 -17.92 4.87
N PHE A 129 13.78 -16.75 4.59
CA PHE A 129 13.65 -15.58 5.46
C PHE A 129 12.25 -14.97 5.34
N SER A 130 11.68 -14.58 6.47
CA SER A 130 10.46 -13.77 6.59
C SER A 130 10.77 -12.62 7.54
N GLN A 131 10.54 -11.40 7.10
CA GLN A 131 10.66 -10.22 7.93
C GLN A 131 9.56 -10.21 9.00
N ILE A 132 8.34 -10.64 8.64
CA ILE A 132 7.21 -10.73 9.58
C ILE A 132 7.56 -11.66 10.75
N GLU A 133 8.20 -12.80 10.48
CA GLU A 133 8.63 -13.75 11.50
C GLU A 133 9.66 -13.12 12.48
N GLU A 134 10.62 -12.36 11.96
CA GLU A 134 11.65 -11.70 12.77
C GLU A 134 11.09 -10.54 13.60
N ASP A 135 10.18 -9.76 13.02
CA ASP A 135 9.47 -8.68 13.72
C ASP A 135 8.60 -9.25 14.86
N MET A 136 7.95 -10.39 14.63
CA MET A 136 7.19 -11.09 15.68
C MET A 136 8.08 -11.61 16.82
N LYS A 137 9.31 -12.06 16.53
CA LYS A 137 10.25 -12.52 17.56
C LYS A 137 10.80 -11.38 18.40
N THR A 138 11.01 -10.21 17.81
CA THR A 138 11.58 -9.03 18.49
C THR A 138 10.57 -8.26 19.35
N GLN A 139 9.27 -8.44 19.11
CA GLN A 139 8.20 -7.88 19.95
C GLN A 139 7.86 -8.71 21.21
N LYS A 140 8.55 -9.84 21.43
CA LYS A 140 8.31 -10.77 22.54
C LYS A 140 9.34 -10.58 23.66
#